data_AF-A0A970WPB7-F1
#
_entry.id   AF-A0A970WPB7-F1
#
_cell.length_a   1.000
_cell.length_b   1.000
_cell.length_c   1.000
_cell.angle_alpha   90.00
_cell.angle_beta   90.00
_cell.angle_gamma   90.00
#
_symmetry.space_group_name_H-M   'P 1'
#
loop_
_entity.id
_entity.type
_entity.pdbx_description
1 polymer ?
#
loop_
_entity_poly.entity_id
_entity_poly.type
_entity_poly.pdbx_seq_one_letter_code
_entity_poly.pdbx_strand_id
1 'polypeptide(L)'
;MWGLWRKELRSTLPFLVLAAIIPLLGIVYELIAGLPNMKPFGATYQDYVVSPNEGSVLISLFILALASGLLVREYDEGTMEFLDSLPVSRSRVFAVKIAAAVLVLLVLTVLDAATTLLFHAFSRTSLDTSFHLGFWFTAVGMRMCQAMVILSLGLACSFLRRFGWLLIGLLFWAYILVHEFMPSIAVLDVLALSQPQIEGQEWIVPQRLLAVQAALGGVLMFTAYVLFLGWGDAMMRGFQRLTRSRVGSGFLLVGSLLVGVVAVSLSYYVMSNDPKITEGGDPGAVTVEYPSWSTSRARSRCYEFAYPTNLAGRVLPLVAAADQVYDKVRQFFAAEAGEPIVVDATSLLPRHAGLAYWDKIRLNLAVSEELPELESILGHETAHVFLERLSDTRLTEQFNSTRFFHEGVASYVEYELFDSGRDVAGLRRIAAVMRDRNEVDMEELVDNSLLAARQDGNLVYPLGELFVAELVARHGEAAVGKIARAMAREGAPENLSGPELWRDLFQACGYDFEGLVDAYYARLDAEVERCRDFVDGVPRIRGALESDDELVTVSIHWEAADDWQPVCRFRQEEEAAERFYMDGLETEEGTFVAWRDDFPSSTVWYQVGLRHADDTVIFEPWVSVKLKE
;
A
#
# COMPACT_ATOMS: atom_id res chain seq x y z
N MET A 1 28.92 -27.61 32.77
CA MET A 1 28.40 -26.54 31.88
C MET A 1 26.89 -26.37 32.05
N TRP A 2 26.11 -27.44 31.88
CA TRP A 2 24.64 -27.42 32.05
C TRP A 2 24.14 -26.85 33.40
N GLY A 3 24.78 -27.22 34.52
CA GLY A 3 24.40 -26.70 35.84
C GLY A 3 24.57 -25.17 35.98
N LEU A 4 25.61 -24.61 35.36
CA LEU A 4 25.86 -23.16 35.36
C LEU A 4 24.82 -22.45 34.49
N TRP A 5 24.53 -22.98 33.30
CA TRP A 5 23.46 -22.48 32.43
C TRP A 5 22.10 -22.47 33.15
N ARG A 6 21.73 -23.56 33.83
CA ARG A 6 20.47 -23.64 34.60
C ARG A 6 20.42 -22.63 35.74
N LYS A 7 21.54 -22.38 36.43
CA LYS A 7 21.65 -21.35 37.48
C LYS A 7 21.37 -19.98 36.88
N GLU A 8 22.11 -19.60 35.83
CA GLU A 8 21.99 -18.28 35.23
C GLU A 8 20.59 -18.07 34.60
N LEU A 9 20.03 -19.09 33.93
CA LEU A 9 18.67 -19.01 33.41
C LEU A 9 17.61 -18.83 34.50
N ARG A 10 17.75 -19.53 35.64
CA ARG A 10 16.86 -19.30 36.80
C ARG A 10 17.03 -17.89 37.35
N SER A 11 18.24 -17.34 37.31
CA SER A 11 18.53 -15.99 37.79
C SER A 11 17.96 -14.90 36.88
N THR A 12 17.93 -15.13 35.57
CA THR A 12 17.37 -14.22 34.57
C THR A 12 15.88 -14.45 34.29
N LEU A 13 15.29 -15.53 34.83
CA LEU A 13 13.87 -15.86 34.66
C LEU A 13 12.91 -14.68 34.92
N PRO A 14 13.08 -13.85 35.97
CA PRO A 14 12.21 -12.68 36.16
C PRO A 14 12.25 -11.70 34.98
N PHE A 15 13.44 -11.46 34.41
CA PHE A 15 13.60 -10.63 33.22
C PHE A 15 13.03 -11.30 31.97
N LEU A 16 13.15 -12.63 31.85
CA LEU A 16 12.55 -13.37 30.74
C LEU A 16 11.02 -13.30 30.77
N VAL A 17 10.42 -13.40 31.95
CA VAL A 17 8.96 -13.21 32.15
C VAL A 17 8.58 -11.77 31.82
N LEU A 18 9.32 -10.79 32.32
CA LEU A 18 9.04 -9.37 32.02
C LEU A 18 9.19 -9.06 30.53
N ALA A 19 10.20 -9.63 29.86
CA ALA A 19 10.40 -9.52 28.42
C ALA A 19 9.22 -10.07 27.60
N ALA A 20 8.50 -11.08 28.12
CA ALA A 20 7.29 -11.59 27.49
C ALA A 20 6.05 -10.73 27.82
N ILE A 21 5.96 -10.21 29.05
CA ILE A 21 4.84 -9.37 29.50
C ILE A 21 4.81 -8.04 28.75
N ILE A 22 5.95 -7.40 28.47
CA ILE A 22 5.99 -6.08 27.83
C ILE A 22 5.26 -6.09 26.46
N PRO A 23 5.60 -6.97 25.50
CA PRO A 23 4.85 -7.06 24.23
C PRO A 23 3.38 -7.45 24.42
N LEU A 24 3.08 -8.34 25.37
CA LEU A 24 1.68 -8.74 25.67
C LEU A 24 0.85 -7.57 26.19
N LEU A 25 1.41 -6.68 27.01
CA LEU A 25 0.74 -5.46 27.43
C LEU A 25 0.52 -4.50 26.26
N GLY A 26 1.46 -4.45 25.31
CA GLY A 26 1.26 -3.76 24.04
C GLY A 26 0.06 -4.30 23.27
N ILE A 27 -0.09 -5.62 23.19
CA ILE A 27 -1.27 -6.25 22.57
C ILE A 27 -2.55 -5.83 23.29
N VAL A 28 -2.59 -5.97 24.61
CA VAL A 28 -3.77 -5.62 25.42
C VAL A 28 -4.12 -4.14 25.26
N TYR A 29 -3.11 -3.25 25.24
CA TYR A 29 -3.31 -1.83 25.02
C TYR A 29 -3.93 -1.56 23.64
N GLU A 30 -3.39 -2.13 22.57
CA GLU A 30 -3.94 -1.99 21.21
C GLU A 30 -5.35 -2.57 21.08
N LEU A 31 -5.66 -3.68 21.76
CA LEU A 31 -7.01 -4.25 21.77
C LEU A 31 -8.04 -3.40 22.54
N ILE A 32 -7.60 -2.63 23.54
CA ILE A 32 -8.48 -1.79 24.38
C ILE A 32 -8.64 -0.39 23.80
N ALA A 33 -7.55 0.20 23.32
CA ALA A 33 -7.47 1.60 22.94
C ALA A 33 -7.34 1.82 21.42
N GLY A 34 -7.00 0.78 20.66
CA GLY A 34 -6.82 0.83 19.20
C GLY A 34 -7.92 0.10 18.45
N LEU A 35 -8.03 0.41 17.15
CA LEU A 35 -8.79 -0.36 16.16
C LEU A 35 -7.77 -1.15 15.32
N PRO A 36 -7.35 -2.36 15.76
CA PRO A 36 -6.23 -3.09 15.15
C PRO A 36 -6.48 -3.46 13.68
N ASN A 37 -7.74 -3.56 13.25
CA ASN A 37 -8.16 -3.80 11.88
C ASN A 37 -8.13 -2.56 10.98
N MET A 38 -8.08 -1.34 11.55
CA MET A 38 -8.14 -0.08 10.80
C MET A 38 -6.80 0.65 10.66
N LYS A 39 -5.71 0.12 11.22
CA LYS A 39 -4.37 0.72 11.07
C LYS A 39 -3.78 0.33 9.71
N PRO A 40 -3.55 1.28 8.77
CA PRO A 40 -2.85 0.97 7.52
C PRO A 40 -1.45 0.45 7.82
N PHE A 41 -0.88 -0.38 6.93
CA PHE A 41 0.45 -0.99 7.11
C PHE A 41 1.51 0.03 7.55
N GLY A 42 1.51 1.20 6.90
CA GLY A 42 2.38 2.32 7.26
C GLY A 42 2.22 2.74 8.72
N ALA A 43 1.01 2.81 9.27
CA ALA A 43 0.75 3.18 10.66
C ALA A 43 1.11 2.08 11.66
N THR A 44 0.77 0.81 11.39
CA THR A 44 1.18 -0.33 12.23
C THR A 44 2.70 -0.45 12.30
N TYR A 45 3.37 -0.16 11.19
CA TYR A 45 4.82 -0.17 11.10
C TYR A 45 5.47 1.10 11.69
N GLN A 46 4.89 2.27 11.52
CA GLN A 46 5.38 3.54 12.06
C GLN A 46 5.29 3.55 13.60
N ASP A 47 4.22 2.99 14.17
CA ASP A 47 4.14 2.77 15.63
C ASP A 47 5.22 1.80 16.13
N TYR A 48 5.57 0.78 15.33
CA TYR A 48 6.54 -0.24 15.70
C TYR A 48 8.00 0.18 15.50
N VAL A 49 8.33 0.83 14.39
CA VAL A 49 9.73 1.12 14.01
C VAL A 49 10.07 2.61 14.16
N VAL A 50 9.06 3.47 14.14
CA VAL A 50 9.20 4.92 13.98
C VAL A 50 8.59 5.71 15.14
N SER A 51 8.16 5.06 16.22
CA SER A 51 7.99 5.70 17.53
C SER A 51 9.26 5.49 18.38
N PRO A 52 10.40 6.13 18.04
CA PRO A 52 11.67 5.91 18.72
C PRO A 52 11.66 6.42 20.17
N ASN A 53 10.68 7.20 20.60
CA ASN A 53 10.80 7.95 21.85
C ASN A 53 10.21 7.24 23.08
N GLU A 54 9.12 6.47 22.95
CA GLU A 54 8.51 5.83 24.14
C GLU A 54 8.91 4.36 24.30
N GLY A 55 8.71 3.54 23.24
CA GLY A 55 9.01 2.10 23.28
C GLY A 55 10.51 1.80 23.40
N SER A 56 11.35 2.46 22.60
CA SER A 56 12.80 2.22 22.60
C SER A 56 13.46 2.65 23.92
N VAL A 57 12.96 3.69 24.58
CA VAL A 57 13.46 4.13 25.89
C VAL A 57 13.12 3.10 26.97
N LEU A 58 11.89 2.60 27.01
CA LEU A 58 11.48 1.55 27.95
C LEU A 58 12.31 0.27 27.77
N ILE A 59 12.51 -0.16 26.51
CA ILE A 59 13.37 -1.31 26.20
C ILE A 59 14.81 -1.03 26.64
N SER A 60 15.35 0.16 26.37
CA SER A 60 16.70 0.55 26.81
C SER A 60 16.86 0.48 28.33
N LEU A 61 15.88 1.01 29.08
CA LEU A 61 15.86 0.95 30.54
C LEU A 61 15.78 -0.49 31.06
N PHE A 62 14.96 -1.33 30.43
CA PHE A 62 14.88 -2.77 30.73
C PHE A 62 16.25 -3.45 30.54
N ILE A 63 16.94 -3.17 29.43
CA ILE A 63 18.26 -3.74 29.12
C ILE A 63 19.31 -3.27 30.15
N LEU A 64 19.32 -1.98 30.49
CA LEU A 64 20.22 -1.44 31.49
C LEU A 64 19.94 -2.03 32.89
N ALA A 65 18.67 -2.24 33.23
CA ALA A 65 18.30 -2.92 34.48
C ALA A 65 18.81 -4.37 34.51
N LEU A 66 18.63 -5.13 33.42
CA LEU A 66 19.18 -6.48 33.25
C LEU A 66 20.71 -6.47 33.42
N ALA A 67 21.40 -5.54 32.74
CA ALA A 67 22.85 -5.41 32.77
C ALA A 67 23.39 -5.09 34.17
N SER A 68 22.71 -4.21 34.90
CA SER A 68 23.13 -3.73 36.22
C SER A 68 23.22 -4.84 37.27
N GLY A 69 22.34 -5.84 37.18
CA GLY A 69 22.32 -6.99 38.08
C GLY A 69 23.20 -8.17 37.63
N LEU A 70 23.54 -8.27 36.35
CA LEU A 70 24.07 -9.51 35.76
C LEU A 70 25.44 -9.91 36.32
N LEU A 71 26.39 -8.96 36.36
CA LEU A 71 27.79 -9.22 36.78
C LEU A 71 28.03 -8.94 38.27
N VAL A 72 27.32 -7.95 38.83
CA VAL A 72 27.55 -7.47 40.20
C VAL A 72 26.92 -8.37 41.24
N ARG A 73 25.87 -9.12 40.91
CA ARG A 73 25.16 -9.99 41.84
C ARG A 73 26.06 -10.95 42.60
N GLU A 74 27.04 -11.56 41.94
CA GLU A 74 27.95 -12.50 42.61
C GLU A 74 28.87 -11.79 43.63
N TYR A 75 29.17 -10.50 43.41
CA TYR A 75 29.89 -9.69 44.38
C TYR A 75 29.01 -9.29 45.56
N ASP A 76 27.74 -8.97 45.30
CA ASP A 76 26.78 -8.57 46.33
C ASP A 76 26.38 -9.75 47.22
N GLU A 77 26.22 -10.93 46.64
CA GLU A 77 25.94 -12.18 47.36
C GLU A 77 27.20 -12.80 48.00
N GLY A 78 28.39 -12.25 47.73
CA GLY A 78 29.67 -12.77 48.25
C GLY A 78 30.06 -14.15 47.69
N THR A 79 29.48 -14.54 46.55
CA THR A 79 29.66 -15.86 45.94
C THR A 79 30.87 -15.94 45.01
N MET A 80 31.57 -14.83 44.74
CA MET A 80 32.76 -14.81 43.88
C MET A 80 33.88 -15.74 44.38
N GLU A 81 34.17 -15.75 45.69
CA GLU A 81 35.18 -16.64 46.28
C GLU A 81 34.77 -18.12 46.16
N PHE A 82 33.47 -18.41 46.26
CA PHE A 82 32.94 -19.75 46.04
C PHE A 82 33.06 -20.16 44.57
N LEU A 83 32.79 -19.27 43.61
CA LEU A 83 32.99 -19.54 42.18
C LEU A 83 34.46 -19.81 41.84
N ASP A 84 35.39 -19.11 42.48
CA ASP A 84 36.83 -19.34 42.31
C ASP A 84 37.29 -20.70 42.85
N SER A 85 36.53 -21.28 43.81
CA SER A 85 36.79 -22.63 44.34
C SER A 85 36.30 -23.76 43.43
N LEU A 86 35.42 -23.46 42.46
CA LEU A 86 34.90 -24.44 41.52
C LEU A 86 35.86 -24.63 40.33
N PRO A 87 35.87 -25.80 39.67
CA PRO A 87 36.68 -26.05 38.47
C PRO A 87 36.09 -25.38 37.22
N VAL A 88 35.74 -24.09 37.33
CA VAL A 88 35.11 -23.29 36.28
C VAL A 88 35.82 -21.94 36.21
N SER A 89 36.35 -21.57 35.05
CA SER A 89 36.99 -20.27 34.88
C SER A 89 35.98 -19.12 34.91
N ARG A 90 36.39 -17.95 35.43
CA ARG A 90 35.60 -16.71 35.38
C ARG A 90 35.16 -16.37 33.95
N SER A 91 35.99 -16.61 32.94
CA SER A 91 35.61 -16.41 31.53
C SER A 91 34.42 -17.26 31.11
N ARG A 92 34.33 -18.50 31.59
CA ARG A 92 33.20 -19.39 31.29
C ARG A 92 31.93 -18.92 32.01
N VAL A 93 32.06 -18.41 33.24
CA VAL A 93 30.93 -17.79 33.97
C VAL A 93 30.42 -16.55 33.23
N PHE A 94 31.33 -15.67 32.80
CA PHE A 94 30.99 -14.50 32.01
C PHE A 94 30.25 -14.88 30.73
N ALA A 95 30.79 -15.81 29.94
CA ALA A 95 30.18 -16.25 28.68
C ALA A 95 28.75 -16.80 28.89
N VAL A 96 28.53 -17.60 29.95
CA VAL A 96 27.20 -18.13 30.27
C VAL A 96 26.23 -17.02 30.69
N LYS A 97 26.69 -16.03 31.47
CA LYS A 97 25.87 -14.86 31.83
C LYS A 97 25.48 -14.03 30.62
N ILE A 98 26.43 -13.74 29.72
CA ILE A 98 26.15 -13.02 28.48
C ILE A 98 25.17 -13.82 27.61
N ALA A 99 25.37 -15.12 27.44
CA ALA A 99 24.45 -15.95 26.68
C ALA A 99 23.03 -15.96 27.27
N ALA A 100 22.89 -15.96 28.60
CA ALA A 100 21.59 -15.88 29.27
C ALA A 100 20.92 -14.51 29.07
N ALA A 101 21.70 -13.41 29.10
CA ALA A 101 21.19 -12.07 28.81
C ALA A 101 20.78 -11.92 27.34
N VAL A 102 21.61 -12.39 26.41
CA VAL A 102 21.32 -12.43 24.96
C VAL A 102 20.03 -13.18 24.68
N LEU A 103 19.78 -14.30 25.38
CA LEU A 103 18.51 -15.03 25.25
C LEU A 103 17.30 -14.19 25.68
N VAL A 104 17.40 -13.44 26.79
CA VAL A 104 16.33 -12.53 27.23
C VAL A 104 16.07 -11.45 26.19
N LEU A 105 17.14 -10.85 25.63
CA LEU A 105 17.01 -9.84 24.57
C LEU A 105 16.38 -10.42 23.31
N LEU A 106 16.80 -11.61 22.89
CA LEU A 106 16.24 -12.29 21.73
C LEU A 106 14.74 -12.55 21.92
N VAL A 107 14.33 -13.05 23.09
CA VAL A 107 12.92 -13.27 23.41
C VAL A 107 12.14 -11.96 23.35
N LEU A 108 12.65 -10.89 23.94
CA LEU A 108 12.01 -9.56 23.89
C LEU A 108 11.84 -9.11 22.44
N THR A 109 12.90 -9.11 21.63
CA THR A 109 12.86 -8.61 20.24
C THR A 109 11.99 -9.48 19.34
N VAL A 110 12.03 -10.81 19.50
CA VAL A 110 11.25 -11.74 18.67
C VAL A 110 9.78 -11.68 19.03
N LEU A 111 9.42 -11.63 20.31
CA LEU A 111 8.02 -11.51 20.72
C LEU A 111 7.44 -10.19 20.26
N ASP A 112 8.15 -9.10 20.48
CA ASP A 112 7.74 -7.77 20.03
C ASP A 112 7.53 -7.72 18.51
N ALA A 113 8.42 -8.34 17.73
CA ALA A 113 8.29 -8.39 16.29
C ALA A 113 7.17 -9.35 15.83
N ALA A 114 6.94 -10.45 16.57
CA ALA A 114 5.84 -11.37 16.32
C ALA A 114 4.49 -10.73 16.61
N THR A 115 4.37 -9.89 17.64
CA THR A 115 3.15 -9.13 17.91
C THR A 115 2.82 -8.18 16.77
N THR A 116 3.81 -7.55 16.16
CA THR A 116 3.62 -6.69 14.98
C THR A 116 3.19 -7.49 13.77
N LEU A 117 3.80 -8.65 13.52
CA LEU A 117 3.42 -9.53 12.42
C LEU A 117 1.97 -10.03 12.60
N LEU A 118 1.58 -10.32 13.84
CA LEU A 118 0.21 -10.71 14.19
C LEU A 118 -0.78 -9.56 13.90
N PHE A 119 -0.48 -8.34 14.33
CA PHE A 119 -1.33 -7.19 14.03
C PHE A 119 -1.41 -6.89 12.53
N HIS A 120 -0.29 -7.00 11.81
CA HIS A 120 -0.29 -6.86 10.37
C HIS A 120 -1.16 -7.94 9.69
N ALA A 121 -1.12 -9.18 10.17
CA ALA A 121 -1.99 -10.23 9.66
C ALA A 121 -3.49 -9.89 9.83
N PHE A 122 -3.86 -9.16 10.90
CA PHE A 122 -5.23 -8.69 11.15
C PHE A 122 -5.59 -7.41 10.40
N SER A 123 -4.62 -6.53 10.09
CA SER A 123 -4.86 -5.24 9.41
C SER A 123 -4.68 -5.29 7.88
N ARG A 124 -4.58 -6.51 7.32
CA ARG A 124 -4.41 -6.72 5.89
C ARG A 124 -5.58 -6.18 5.09
N THR A 125 -5.30 -5.15 4.29
CA THR A 125 -6.20 -4.64 3.25
C THR A 125 -5.82 -5.23 1.89
N SER A 126 -6.74 -5.19 0.92
CA SER A 126 -6.49 -5.62 -0.46
C SER A 126 -5.34 -4.87 -1.15
N LEU A 127 -4.89 -3.73 -0.61
CA LEU A 127 -3.82 -2.89 -1.16
C LEU A 127 -2.39 -3.37 -0.81
N ASP A 128 -2.20 -4.25 0.18
CA ASP A 128 -0.89 -4.82 0.51
C ASP A 128 -0.99 -6.28 0.93
N THR A 129 -0.76 -7.17 -0.04
CA THR A 129 -0.93 -8.62 0.11
C THR A 129 0.34 -9.35 0.58
N SER A 130 1.42 -8.64 0.91
CA SER A 130 2.72 -9.27 1.19
C SER A 130 3.20 -9.01 2.64
N PHE A 131 3.81 -10.03 3.27
CA PHE A 131 4.28 -9.94 4.67
C PHE A 131 5.63 -9.23 4.84
N HIS A 132 6.28 -8.82 3.74
CA HIS A 132 7.58 -8.13 3.73
C HIS A 132 8.63 -8.76 4.67
N LEU A 133 8.76 -10.10 4.67
CA LEU A 133 9.57 -10.81 5.68
C LEU A 133 11.05 -10.38 5.71
N GLY A 134 11.65 -10.02 4.58
CA GLY A 134 13.04 -9.53 4.53
C GLY A 134 13.23 -8.24 5.33
N PHE A 135 12.24 -7.35 5.25
CA PHE A 135 12.19 -6.10 6.00
C PHE A 135 12.03 -6.37 7.51
N TRP A 136 11.18 -7.34 7.86
CA TRP A 136 10.99 -7.78 9.26
C TRP A 136 12.27 -8.36 9.87
N PHE A 137 12.97 -9.25 9.16
CA PHE A 137 14.23 -9.81 9.64
C PHE A 137 15.31 -8.74 9.84
N THR A 138 15.33 -7.73 8.96
CA THR A 138 16.23 -6.59 9.07
C THR A 138 15.93 -5.77 10.32
N ALA A 139 14.64 -5.49 10.60
CA ALA A 139 14.19 -4.80 11.80
C ALA A 139 14.63 -5.51 13.09
N VAL A 140 14.38 -6.81 13.19
CA VAL A 140 14.79 -7.64 14.33
C VAL A 140 16.30 -7.64 14.49
N GLY A 141 17.04 -7.77 13.39
CA GLY A 141 18.50 -7.72 13.38
C GLY A 141 19.04 -6.39 13.92
N MET A 142 18.52 -5.26 13.43
CA MET A 142 18.95 -3.93 13.86
C MET A 142 18.63 -3.67 15.33
N ARG A 143 17.43 -4.04 15.79
CA ARG A 143 17.05 -3.94 17.22
C ARG A 143 17.92 -4.80 18.11
N MET A 144 18.29 -6.00 17.66
CA MET A 144 19.22 -6.86 18.40
C MET A 144 20.60 -6.23 18.50
N CYS A 145 21.11 -5.63 17.41
CA CYS A 145 22.37 -4.88 17.43
C CYS A 145 22.34 -3.71 18.42
N GLN A 146 21.28 -2.90 18.37
CA GLN A 146 21.05 -1.81 19.33
C GLN A 146 21.03 -2.33 20.78
N ALA A 147 20.25 -3.37 21.04
CA ALA A 147 20.12 -3.96 22.37
C ALA A 147 21.46 -4.49 22.91
N MET A 148 22.29 -5.07 22.04
CA MET A 148 23.63 -5.53 22.40
C MET A 148 24.59 -4.41 22.77
N VAL A 149 24.51 -3.25 22.09
CA VAL A 149 25.33 -2.08 22.43
C VAL A 149 24.92 -1.52 23.80
N ILE A 150 23.62 -1.39 24.04
CA ILE A 150 23.07 -0.91 25.32
C ILE A 150 23.43 -1.88 26.46
N LEU A 151 23.30 -3.19 26.22
CA LEU A 151 23.72 -4.22 27.18
C LEU A 151 25.22 -4.08 27.50
N SER A 152 26.06 -3.91 26.48
CA SER A 152 27.52 -3.75 26.64
C SER A 152 27.86 -2.52 27.49
N LEU A 153 27.21 -1.38 27.24
CA LEU A 153 27.35 -0.17 28.03
C LEU A 153 26.93 -0.41 29.49
N GLY A 154 25.75 -0.99 29.69
CA GLY A 154 25.23 -1.30 31.02
C GLY A 154 26.15 -2.25 31.81
N LEU A 155 26.72 -3.26 31.16
CA LEU A 155 27.63 -4.21 31.78
C LEU A 155 28.96 -3.53 32.18
N ALA A 156 29.52 -2.70 31.31
CA ALA A 156 30.75 -1.95 31.60
C ALA A 156 30.55 -1.00 32.80
N CYS A 157 29.38 -0.35 32.88
CA CYS A 157 29.03 0.54 33.99
C CYS A 157 28.54 -0.18 35.26
N SER A 158 28.16 -1.46 35.18
CA SER A 158 27.54 -2.19 36.29
C SER A 158 28.39 -2.19 37.57
N PHE A 159 29.72 -2.31 37.45
CA PHE A 159 30.65 -2.30 38.58
C PHE A 159 30.67 -0.99 39.38
N LEU A 160 30.14 0.10 38.84
CA LEU A 160 29.96 1.38 39.55
C LEU A 160 28.68 1.39 40.41
N ARG A 161 27.89 0.31 40.39
CA ARG A 161 26.61 0.15 41.09
C ARG A 161 25.67 1.34 40.79
N ARG A 162 25.22 2.05 41.82
CA ARG A 162 24.32 3.21 41.71
C ARG A 162 24.93 4.35 40.88
N PHE A 163 26.26 4.49 40.87
CA PHE A 163 26.93 5.48 40.04
C PHE A 163 27.03 5.07 38.56
N GLY A 164 26.77 3.80 38.22
CA GLY A 164 26.70 3.36 36.83
C GLY A 164 25.57 4.07 36.08
N TRP A 165 24.39 4.13 36.70
CA TRP A 165 23.24 4.89 36.16
C TRP A 165 23.53 6.38 36.02
N LEU A 166 24.22 6.98 37.00
CA LEU A 166 24.66 8.38 36.91
C LEU A 166 25.58 8.59 35.71
N LEU A 167 26.58 7.72 35.55
CA LEU A 167 27.54 7.82 34.47
C LEU A 167 26.86 7.69 33.11
N ILE A 168 25.95 6.73 32.95
CA ILE A 168 25.17 6.54 31.72
C ILE A 168 24.36 7.81 31.41
N GLY A 169 23.66 8.36 32.41
CA GLY A 169 22.90 9.61 32.23
C GLY A 169 23.79 10.80 31.86
N LEU A 170 24.96 10.94 32.49
CA LEU A 170 25.93 11.98 32.16
C LEU A 170 26.52 11.81 30.75
N LEU A 171 26.79 10.58 30.33
CA LEU A 171 27.25 10.28 28.98
C LEU A 171 26.18 10.63 27.94
N PHE A 172 24.92 10.31 28.23
CA PHE A 172 23.81 10.66 27.35
C PHE A 172 23.61 12.18 27.27
N TRP A 173 23.71 12.89 28.40
CA TRP A 173 23.63 14.34 28.43
C TRP A 173 24.80 15.01 27.69
N ALA A 174 26.02 14.50 27.88
CA ALA A 174 27.18 14.94 27.12
C ALA A 174 27.00 14.67 25.63
N TYR A 175 26.44 13.51 25.25
CA TYR A 175 26.12 13.21 23.86
C TYR A 175 25.16 14.24 23.26
N ILE A 176 24.03 14.54 23.92
CA ILE A 176 23.07 15.55 23.46
C ILE A 176 23.76 16.89 23.24
N LEU A 177 24.53 17.36 24.24
CA LEU A 177 25.20 18.65 24.15
C LEU A 177 26.19 18.71 22.99
N VAL A 178 27.05 17.69 22.84
CA VAL A 178 28.04 17.71 21.76
C VAL A 178 27.33 17.57 20.41
N HIS A 179 26.26 16.78 20.31
CA HIS A 179 25.49 16.60 19.08
C HIS A 179 24.92 17.92 18.55
N GLU A 180 24.44 18.80 19.46
CA GLU A 180 23.97 20.14 19.11
C GLU A 180 25.06 20.99 18.43
N PHE A 181 26.31 20.86 18.87
CA PHE A 181 27.44 21.59 18.28
C PHE A 181 28.12 20.88 17.09
N MET A 182 28.00 19.55 17.01
CA MET A 182 28.70 18.72 16.03
C MET A 182 27.77 17.63 15.50
N PRO A 183 26.92 17.89 14.49
CA PRO A 183 25.98 16.88 13.96
C PRO A 183 26.65 15.58 13.48
N SER A 184 27.95 15.61 13.15
CA SER A 184 28.71 14.44 12.71
C SER A 184 28.80 13.29 13.72
N ILE A 185 28.56 13.54 15.02
CA ILE A 185 28.50 12.48 16.04
C ILE A 185 27.13 11.81 16.13
N ALA A 186 26.17 12.14 15.26
CA ALA A 186 24.94 11.35 15.10
C ALA A 186 25.24 9.86 14.84
N VAL A 187 26.43 9.52 14.33
CA VAL A 187 26.90 8.12 14.20
C VAL A 187 27.08 7.39 15.54
N LEU A 188 27.04 8.10 16.67
CA LEU A 188 27.06 7.53 18.02
C LEU A 188 25.65 7.36 18.58
N ASP A 189 24.61 7.80 17.88
CA ASP A 189 23.23 7.54 18.25
C ASP A 189 22.93 6.05 18.14
N VAL A 190 22.75 5.40 19.30
CA VAL A 190 22.40 3.98 19.36
C VAL A 190 20.96 3.75 18.93
N LEU A 191 20.06 4.73 19.13
CA LEU A 191 18.65 4.64 18.77
C LEU A 191 18.44 4.78 17.26
N ALA A 192 19.35 5.47 16.56
CA ALA A 192 19.30 5.59 15.10
C ALA A 192 19.48 4.25 14.37
N LEU A 193 20.01 3.20 15.02
CA LEU A 193 20.13 1.87 14.40
C LEU A 193 18.78 1.25 14.07
N SER A 194 17.74 1.52 14.86
CA SER A 194 16.39 1.00 14.63
C SER A 194 15.54 1.90 13.75
N GLN A 195 16.05 3.06 13.33
CA GLN A 195 15.34 3.95 12.42
C GLN A 195 15.44 3.42 10.97
N PRO A 196 14.32 3.24 10.27
CA PRO A 196 14.33 2.65 8.95
C PRO A 196 14.70 3.70 7.90
N GLN A 197 15.67 3.35 7.06
CA GLN A 197 15.96 4.09 5.83
C GLN A 197 15.43 3.22 4.68
N ILE A 198 14.42 3.70 3.96
CA ILE A 198 13.73 2.91 2.94
C ILE A 198 14.05 3.48 1.57
N GLU A 199 14.56 2.62 0.69
CA GLU A 199 14.69 2.90 -0.75
C GLU A 199 13.81 1.91 -1.50
N GLY A 200 12.74 2.43 -2.13
CA GLY A 200 11.71 1.59 -2.75
C GLY A 200 10.98 0.69 -1.73
N GLN A 201 11.19 -0.63 -1.82
CA GLN A 201 10.61 -1.64 -0.91
C GLN A 201 11.64 -2.25 0.05
N GLU A 202 12.88 -1.81 0.03
CA GLU A 202 13.96 -2.39 0.83
C GLU A 202 14.40 -1.47 1.97
N TRP A 203 14.68 -2.05 3.14
CA TRP A 203 15.36 -1.35 4.23
C TRP A 203 16.86 -1.31 3.93
N ILE A 204 17.39 -0.13 3.68
CA ILE A 204 18.83 0.10 3.61
C ILE A 204 19.44 -0.01 5.02
N VAL A 205 20.22 -1.06 5.24
CA VAL A 205 20.98 -1.21 6.49
C VAL A 205 22.04 -0.11 6.57
N PRO A 206 22.07 0.74 7.62
CA PRO A 206 23.01 1.84 7.73
C PRO A 206 24.42 1.32 8.11
N GLN A 207 25.16 0.80 7.12
CA GLN A 207 26.40 0.05 7.33
C GLN A 207 27.44 0.81 8.17
N ARG A 208 27.59 2.12 7.92
CA ARG A 208 28.53 2.97 8.66
C ARG A 208 28.15 3.08 10.14
N LEU A 209 26.87 3.33 10.41
CA LEU A 209 26.35 3.41 11.78
C LEU A 209 26.52 2.06 12.48
N LEU A 210 26.11 0.97 11.82
CA LEU A 210 26.24 -0.39 12.32
C LEU A 210 27.70 -0.74 12.67
N ALA A 211 28.66 -0.40 11.80
CA ALA A 211 30.07 -0.68 12.04
C ALA A 211 30.62 0.08 13.24
N VAL A 212 30.30 1.38 13.38
CA VAL A 212 30.73 2.21 14.51
C VAL A 212 30.14 1.68 15.81
N GLN A 213 28.83 1.37 15.81
CA GLN A 213 28.13 0.88 16.99
C GLN A 213 28.57 -0.54 17.40
N ALA A 214 28.80 -1.43 16.44
CA ALA A 214 29.36 -2.75 16.71
C ALA A 214 30.77 -2.67 17.30
N ALA A 215 31.62 -1.77 16.79
CA ALA A 215 32.95 -1.54 17.34
C ALA A 215 32.89 -0.99 18.77
N LEU A 216 32.02 0.00 19.03
CA LEU A 216 31.80 0.57 20.35
C LEU A 216 31.28 -0.49 21.33
N GLY A 217 30.25 -1.25 20.95
CA GLY A 217 29.71 -2.35 21.73
C GLY A 217 30.77 -3.41 22.06
N GLY A 218 31.61 -3.77 21.07
CA GLY A 218 32.73 -4.70 21.27
C GLY A 218 33.75 -4.20 22.30
N VAL A 219 34.15 -2.92 22.24
CA VAL A 219 35.07 -2.31 23.21
C VAL A 219 34.46 -2.28 24.61
N LEU A 220 33.18 -1.93 24.73
CA LEU A 220 32.46 -1.90 26.02
C LEU A 220 32.30 -3.30 26.62
N MET A 221 31.94 -4.30 25.80
CA MET A 221 31.85 -5.70 26.22
C MET A 221 33.21 -6.25 26.66
N PHE A 222 34.28 -5.94 25.93
CA PHE A 222 35.64 -6.30 26.31
C PHE A 222 36.05 -5.64 27.64
N THR A 223 35.68 -4.38 27.84
CA THR A 223 35.91 -3.67 29.11
C THR A 223 35.18 -4.35 30.26
N ALA A 224 33.90 -4.70 30.08
CA ALA A 224 33.12 -5.44 31.06
C ALA A 224 33.76 -6.82 31.39
N TYR A 225 34.27 -7.52 30.37
CA TYR A 225 34.99 -8.78 30.53
C TYR A 225 36.26 -8.63 31.38
N VAL A 226 37.12 -7.65 31.07
CA VAL A 226 38.36 -7.38 31.82
C VAL A 226 38.05 -7.00 33.27
N LEU A 227 37.03 -6.16 33.49
CA LEU A 227 36.56 -5.81 34.83
C LEU A 227 36.10 -7.07 35.58
N PHE A 228 35.33 -7.95 34.94
CA PHE A 228 34.85 -9.18 35.56
C PHE A 228 35.97 -10.17 35.92
N LEU A 229 37.04 -10.24 35.14
CA LEU A 229 38.15 -11.16 35.41
C LEU A 229 38.92 -10.85 36.70
N GLY A 230 38.93 -9.60 37.16
CA GLY A 230 39.52 -9.27 38.47
C GLY A 230 39.90 -7.81 38.68
N TRP A 231 39.89 -6.96 37.65
CA TRP A 231 40.09 -5.52 37.82
C TRP A 231 38.92 -4.88 38.58
N GLY A 232 37.72 -5.45 38.43
CA GLY A 232 36.53 -5.13 39.21
C GLY A 232 36.76 -5.30 40.71
N ASP A 233 37.47 -6.35 41.15
CA ASP A 233 37.76 -6.60 42.56
C ASP A 233 38.53 -5.43 43.19
N ALA A 234 39.54 -4.91 42.48
CA ALA A 234 40.33 -3.77 42.94
C ALA A 234 39.48 -2.49 43.00
N MET A 235 38.68 -2.25 41.95
CA MET A 235 37.80 -1.08 41.87
C MET A 235 36.72 -1.11 42.96
N MET A 236 36.07 -2.26 43.17
CA MET A 236 35.05 -2.48 44.20
C MET A 236 35.60 -2.29 45.60
N ARG A 237 36.81 -2.79 45.89
CA ARG A 237 37.47 -2.54 47.19
C ARG A 237 37.79 -1.06 47.40
N GLY A 238 38.25 -0.36 46.36
CA GLY A 238 38.48 1.08 46.41
C GLY A 238 37.17 1.85 46.70
N PHE A 239 36.10 1.47 46.01
CA PHE A 239 34.79 2.07 46.17
C PHE A 239 34.16 1.79 47.54
N GLN A 240 34.30 0.57 48.08
CA GLN A 240 33.86 0.24 49.44
C GLN A 240 34.62 1.03 50.51
N ARG A 241 35.92 1.30 50.30
CA ARG A 241 36.69 2.19 51.19
C ARG A 241 36.18 3.63 51.12
N LEU A 242 35.90 4.12 49.91
CA LEU A 242 35.37 5.47 49.70
C LEU A 242 34.01 5.63 50.37
N THR A 243 33.07 4.71 50.15
CA THR A 243 31.70 4.79 50.69
C THR A 243 31.62 4.64 52.21
N ARG A 244 32.60 4.00 52.86
CA ARG A 244 32.72 3.96 54.33
C ARG A 244 33.25 5.26 54.95
N SER A 245 33.79 6.18 54.16
CA SER A 245 34.25 7.49 54.65
C SER A 245 33.10 8.50 54.73
N ARG A 246 33.15 9.45 55.67
CA ARG A 246 32.17 10.56 55.77
C ARG A 246 32.09 11.38 54.47
N VAL A 247 33.22 11.51 53.78
CA VAL A 247 33.32 12.18 52.46
C VAL A 247 32.55 11.38 51.40
N GLY A 248 32.68 10.06 51.40
CA GLY A 248 31.96 9.19 50.47
C GLY A 248 30.45 9.12 50.71
N SER A 249 29.99 9.25 51.96
CA SER A 249 28.55 9.38 52.25
C SER A 249 27.96 10.68 51.67
N GLY A 250 28.70 11.79 51.76
CA GLY A 250 28.32 13.05 51.11
C GLY A 250 28.31 12.93 49.57
N PHE A 251 29.32 12.27 49.00
CA PHE A 251 29.41 12.01 47.56
C PHE A 251 28.26 11.14 47.04
N LEU A 252 27.81 10.14 47.82
CA LEU A 252 26.65 9.30 47.50
C LEU A 252 25.33 10.08 47.49
N LEU A 253 25.14 11.00 48.44
CA LEU A 253 23.93 11.83 48.51
C LEU A 253 23.89 12.82 47.33
N VAL A 254 25.00 13.51 47.05
CA VAL A 254 25.13 14.41 45.89
C VAL A 254 24.96 13.65 44.58
N GLY A 255 25.61 12.50 44.43
CA GLY A 255 25.47 11.67 43.23
C GLY A 255 24.05 11.20 43.01
N SER A 256 23.32 10.80 44.07
CA SER A 256 21.91 10.38 43.96
C SER A 256 20.99 11.54 43.56
N LEU A 257 21.25 12.75 44.07
CA LEU A 257 20.56 13.97 43.67
C LEU A 257 20.86 14.31 42.20
N LEU A 258 22.11 14.16 41.78
CA LEU A 258 22.53 14.39 40.39
C LEU A 258 21.88 13.39 39.43
N VAL A 259 21.70 12.12 39.82
CA VAL A 259 20.94 11.13 39.03
C VAL A 259 19.50 11.62 38.83
N GLY A 260 18.86 12.09 39.91
CA GLY A 260 17.50 12.64 39.84
C GLY A 260 17.42 13.84 38.90
N VAL A 261 18.39 14.77 38.98
CA VAL A 261 18.46 15.92 38.08
C VAL A 261 18.64 15.47 36.63
N VAL A 262 19.62 14.62 36.35
CA VAL A 262 19.88 14.12 34.98
C VAL A 262 18.65 13.39 34.42
N ALA A 263 17.98 12.56 35.23
CA ALA A 263 16.76 11.88 34.81
C ALA A 263 15.63 12.87 34.48
N VAL A 264 15.37 13.87 35.34
CA VAL A 264 14.34 14.89 35.10
C VAL A 264 14.69 15.76 33.88
N SER A 265 15.94 16.18 33.74
CA SER A 265 16.42 16.95 32.59
C SER A 265 16.29 16.15 31.28
N LEU A 266 16.57 14.86 31.32
CA LEU A 266 16.44 13.96 30.18
C LEU A 266 14.97 13.75 29.81
N SER A 267 14.10 13.47 30.79
CA SER A 267 12.66 13.38 30.55
C SER A 267 12.11 14.69 29.99
N TYR A 268 12.53 15.84 30.52
CA TYR A 268 12.14 17.15 29.98
C TYR A 268 12.65 17.36 28.56
N TYR A 269 13.89 17.01 28.24
CA TYR A 269 14.44 17.10 26.88
C TYR A 269 13.65 16.22 25.89
N VAL A 270 13.36 14.97 26.26
CA VAL A 270 12.56 14.05 25.43
C VAL A 270 11.13 14.59 25.22
N MET A 271 10.50 15.15 26.27
CA MET A 271 9.15 15.71 26.18
C MET A 271 9.09 17.06 25.43
N SER A 272 10.15 17.88 25.51
CA SER A 272 10.19 19.21 24.89
C SER A 272 10.62 19.19 23.42
N ASN A 273 11.41 18.18 23.02
CA ASN A 273 11.72 17.90 21.62
C ASN A 273 10.79 16.85 21.01
N ASP A 274 9.62 16.60 21.64
CA ASP A 274 8.56 15.81 21.01
C ASP A 274 8.02 16.61 19.80
N PRO A 275 8.25 16.12 18.57
CA PRO A 275 7.94 16.87 17.34
C PRO A 275 6.46 17.16 17.13
N LYS A 276 5.56 16.60 17.95
CA LYS A 276 4.13 16.96 17.93
C LYS A 276 3.86 18.42 18.34
N ILE A 277 4.83 19.13 18.93
CA ILE A 277 4.63 20.48 19.50
C ILE A 277 5.29 21.60 18.67
N THR A 278 6.20 21.29 17.73
CA THR A 278 6.88 22.30 16.89
C THR A 278 6.60 22.08 15.40
N GLU A 279 5.90 23.05 14.81
CA GLU A 279 5.61 23.27 13.38
C GLU A 279 6.02 22.16 12.38
N GLY A 280 5.05 21.31 12.04
CA GLY A 280 4.78 20.88 10.65
C GLY A 280 5.71 19.90 9.94
N GLY A 281 6.87 19.55 10.49
CA GLY A 281 7.77 18.55 9.88
C GLY A 281 8.07 17.44 10.87
N ASP A 282 7.51 16.25 10.66
CA ASP A 282 7.76 15.05 11.47
C ASP A 282 9.24 14.60 11.31
N PRO A 283 10.14 14.85 12.27
CA PRO A 283 11.54 14.43 12.21
C PRO A 283 11.71 12.94 12.49
N GLY A 284 10.62 12.24 12.83
CA GLY A 284 10.54 10.79 12.83
C GLY A 284 10.11 10.24 11.46
N ALA A 285 9.66 11.07 10.51
CA ALA A 285 9.13 10.57 9.24
C ALA A 285 10.12 9.62 8.57
N VAL A 286 9.64 8.41 8.28
CA VAL A 286 10.32 7.43 7.42
C VAL A 286 10.88 8.20 6.24
N THR A 287 12.21 8.26 6.13
CA THR A 287 12.83 8.87 4.96
C THR A 287 12.65 7.90 3.82
N VAL A 288 11.54 8.08 3.08
CA VAL A 288 11.24 7.32 1.87
C VAL A 288 12.02 7.97 0.73
N GLU A 289 13.17 7.40 0.41
CA GLU A 289 13.82 7.69 -0.86
C GLU A 289 13.08 6.90 -1.94
N TYR A 290 12.16 7.56 -2.64
CA TYR A 290 11.60 7.00 -3.86
C TYR A 290 12.74 6.79 -4.85
N PRO A 291 12.77 5.67 -5.59
CA PRO A 291 13.76 5.50 -6.64
C PRO A 291 13.63 6.69 -7.59
N SER A 292 14.63 7.59 -7.58
CA SER A 292 14.62 8.73 -8.46
C SER A 292 15.06 8.25 -9.83
N TRP A 293 14.12 7.74 -10.62
CA TRP A 293 14.36 7.62 -12.04
C TRP A 293 14.27 9.02 -12.66
N SER A 294 15.29 9.38 -13.43
CA SER A 294 15.16 10.51 -14.34
C SER A 294 14.03 10.21 -15.33
N THR A 295 13.22 11.21 -15.65
CA THR A 295 12.32 11.11 -16.79
C THR A 295 13.10 11.40 -18.06
N SER A 296 12.84 10.61 -19.10
CA SER A 296 13.34 10.84 -20.45
C SER A 296 12.18 11.25 -21.36
N ARG A 297 12.53 11.84 -22.49
CA ARG A 297 11.59 12.15 -23.56
C ARG A 297 12.04 11.53 -24.86
N ALA A 298 11.08 11.06 -25.63
CA ALA A 298 11.28 10.61 -27.00
C ALA A 298 10.17 11.22 -27.87
N ARG A 299 10.48 11.51 -29.13
CA ARG A 299 9.53 12.11 -30.07
C ARG A 299 9.47 11.27 -31.33
N SER A 300 8.26 11.06 -31.82
CA SER A 300 7.99 10.62 -33.19
C SER A 300 7.51 11.82 -34.02
N ARG A 301 7.00 11.60 -35.23
CA ARG A 301 6.38 12.68 -36.02
C ARG A 301 5.08 13.18 -35.38
N CYS A 302 4.29 12.27 -34.84
CA CYS A 302 2.94 12.54 -34.35
C CYS A 302 2.80 12.52 -32.82
N TYR A 303 3.84 12.13 -32.06
CA TYR A 303 3.79 12.05 -30.60
C TYR A 303 5.03 12.61 -29.89
N GLU A 304 4.85 13.06 -28.65
CA GLU A 304 5.91 13.31 -27.67
C GLU A 304 5.68 12.43 -26.43
N PHE A 305 6.56 11.46 -26.20
CA PHE A 305 6.52 10.56 -25.05
C PHE A 305 7.37 11.10 -23.89
N ALA A 306 6.82 11.10 -22.69
CA ALA A 306 7.55 11.26 -21.42
C ALA A 306 7.50 9.93 -20.65
N TYR A 307 8.64 9.41 -20.20
CA TYR A 307 8.70 8.08 -19.57
C TYR A 307 9.87 7.94 -18.58
N PRO A 308 9.79 6.99 -17.62
CA PRO A 308 10.89 6.63 -16.72
C PRO A 308 12.07 6.03 -17.50
N THR A 309 13.31 6.48 -17.28
CA THR A 309 14.48 5.98 -18.04
C THR A 309 14.69 4.47 -17.96
N ASN A 310 14.30 3.84 -16.84
CA ASN A 310 14.36 2.39 -16.66
C ASN A 310 13.36 1.62 -17.55
N LEU A 311 12.35 2.29 -18.10
CA LEU A 311 11.35 1.71 -19.01
C LEU A 311 11.64 2.02 -20.49
N ALA A 312 12.83 2.57 -20.81
CA ALA A 312 13.22 2.89 -22.18
C ALA A 312 13.10 1.69 -23.14
N GLY A 313 13.45 0.48 -22.67
CA GLY A 313 13.35 -0.74 -23.47
C GLY A 313 11.93 -1.07 -23.95
N ARG A 314 10.90 -0.62 -23.23
CA ARG A 314 9.48 -0.82 -23.57
C ARG A 314 8.93 0.34 -24.40
N VAL A 315 9.32 1.57 -24.05
CA VAL A 315 8.80 2.77 -24.71
C VAL A 315 9.38 2.96 -26.11
N LEU A 316 10.69 2.76 -26.30
CA LEU A 316 11.32 3.04 -27.60
C LEU A 316 10.76 2.23 -28.77
N PRO A 317 10.45 0.92 -28.63
CA PRO A 317 9.70 0.17 -29.65
C PRO A 317 8.33 0.79 -29.96
N LEU A 318 7.57 1.17 -28.93
CA LEU A 318 6.27 1.83 -29.11
C LEU A 318 6.42 3.18 -29.83
N VAL A 319 7.42 3.99 -29.50
CA VAL A 319 7.70 5.26 -30.22
C VAL A 319 7.98 5.00 -31.70
N ALA A 320 8.68 3.92 -32.03
CA ALA A 320 8.98 3.57 -33.42
C ALA A 320 7.73 3.16 -34.21
N ALA A 321 6.74 2.56 -33.55
CA ALA A 321 5.46 2.17 -34.16
C ALA A 321 4.38 3.26 -34.10
N ALA A 322 4.51 4.24 -33.19
CA ALA A 322 3.46 5.19 -32.84
C ALA A 322 2.89 5.95 -34.06
N ASP A 323 3.73 6.40 -35.00
CA ASP A 323 3.25 7.14 -36.16
C ASP A 323 2.33 6.31 -37.07
N GLN A 324 2.49 4.98 -37.10
CA GLN A 324 1.58 4.08 -37.82
C GLN A 324 0.24 3.95 -37.09
N VAL A 325 0.25 3.90 -35.76
CA VAL A 325 -0.96 3.94 -34.92
C VAL A 325 -1.74 5.22 -35.21
N TYR A 326 -1.06 6.38 -35.16
CA TYR A 326 -1.68 7.66 -35.49
C TYR A 326 -2.28 7.70 -36.89
N ASP A 327 -1.52 7.27 -37.91
CA ASP A 327 -1.99 7.34 -39.30
C ASP A 327 -3.20 6.45 -39.53
N LYS A 328 -3.25 5.25 -38.93
CA LYS A 328 -4.42 4.37 -38.98
C LYS A 328 -5.66 5.03 -38.36
N VAL A 329 -5.55 5.53 -37.13
CA VAL A 329 -6.69 6.17 -36.44
C VAL A 329 -7.12 7.45 -37.19
N ARG A 330 -6.17 8.28 -37.63
CA ARG A 330 -6.45 9.48 -38.43
C ARG A 330 -7.21 9.14 -39.72
N GLN A 331 -6.80 8.08 -40.41
CA GLN A 331 -7.45 7.62 -41.63
C GLN A 331 -8.89 7.17 -41.36
N PHE A 332 -9.12 6.40 -40.30
CA PHE A 332 -10.43 5.95 -39.86
C PHE A 332 -11.41 7.13 -39.67
N PHE A 333 -10.97 8.20 -39.01
CA PHE A 333 -11.77 9.42 -38.84
C PHE A 333 -11.89 10.31 -40.08
N ALA A 334 -11.16 10.00 -41.17
CA ALA A 334 -10.91 10.90 -42.29
C ALA A 334 -10.53 12.32 -41.80
N ALA A 335 -9.58 12.37 -40.85
CA ALA A 335 -9.12 13.59 -40.21
C ALA A 335 -7.87 14.17 -40.88
N GLU A 336 -7.71 15.48 -40.80
CA GLU A 336 -6.45 16.14 -41.14
C GLU A 336 -5.39 15.87 -40.07
N ALA A 337 -4.12 15.98 -40.45
CA ALA A 337 -3.04 15.88 -39.49
C ALA A 337 -3.05 17.12 -38.58
N GLY A 338 -3.02 16.90 -37.26
CA GLY A 338 -3.01 17.95 -36.25
C GLY A 338 -1.66 18.09 -35.55
N GLU A 339 -1.66 18.81 -34.43
CA GLU A 339 -0.47 18.90 -33.56
C GLU A 339 -0.12 17.54 -32.94
N PRO A 340 1.17 17.30 -32.61
CA PRO A 340 1.60 16.07 -31.95
C PRO A 340 0.88 15.84 -30.62
N ILE A 341 0.55 14.57 -30.34
CA ILE A 341 -0.11 14.15 -29.09
C ILE A 341 0.95 13.87 -28.03
N VAL A 342 0.76 14.35 -26.81
CA VAL A 342 1.70 14.09 -25.70
C VAL A 342 1.31 12.81 -24.99
N VAL A 343 2.23 11.84 -24.90
CA VAL A 343 2.02 10.58 -24.17
C VAL A 343 2.83 10.61 -22.87
N ASP A 344 2.15 10.70 -21.74
CA ASP A 344 2.73 10.55 -20.41
C ASP A 344 2.68 9.09 -19.97
N ALA A 345 3.82 8.41 -20.12
CA ALA A 345 4.02 7.03 -19.71
C ALA A 345 4.77 6.93 -18.36
N THR A 346 4.77 7.99 -17.55
CA THR A 346 5.35 8.00 -16.21
C THR A 346 4.37 7.54 -15.12
N SER A 347 3.09 7.48 -15.44
CA SER A 347 2.04 7.19 -14.49
C SER A 347 1.83 5.68 -14.32
N LEU A 348 1.78 5.23 -13.07
CA LEU A 348 1.30 3.90 -12.68
C LEU A 348 -0.17 4.04 -12.26
N LEU A 349 -1.10 4.07 -13.22
CA LEU A 349 -2.54 4.10 -12.90
C LEU A 349 -3.01 2.66 -12.67
N PRO A 350 -3.33 2.25 -11.43
CA PRO A 350 -3.63 0.84 -11.14
C PRO A 350 -4.96 0.35 -11.74
N ARG A 351 -5.82 1.25 -12.25
CA ARG A 351 -7.18 0.92 -12.71
C ARG A 351 -7.44 1.14 -14.20
N HIS A 352 -6.51 1.75 -14.94
CA HIS A 352 -6.70 2.03 -16.37
C HIS A 352 -5.43 1.74 -17.15
N ALA A 353 -5.58 1.14 -18.33
CA ALA A 353 -4.49 0.89 -19.26
C ALA A 353 -4.02 2.18 -19.95
N GLY A 354 -4.96 3.08 -20.23
CA GLY A 354 -4.71 4.43 -20.69
C GLY A 354 -5.77 5.42 -20.19
N LEU A 355 -5.52 6.70 -20.41
CA LEU A 355 -6.51 7.77 -20.27
C LEU A 355 -6.15 8.95 -21.16
N ALA A 356 -7.04 9.31 -22.07
CA ALA A 356 -6.92 10.49 -22.91
C ALA A 356 -7.62 11.70 -22.28
N TYR A 357 -6.96 12.84 -22.36
CA TYR A 357 -7.54 14.16 -22.08
C TYR A 357 -7.01 15.16 -23.10
N TRP A 358 -7.90 15.60 -23.98
CA TRP A 358 -7.59 16.60 -25.00
C TRP A 358 -6.47 16.14 -25.93
N ASP A 359 -5.26 16.71 -25.84
CA ASP A 359 -4.08 16.33 -26.62
C ASP A 359 -3.07 15.48 -25.83
N LYS A 360 -3.48 14.96 -24.67
CA LYS A 360 -2.62 14.18 -23.77
C LYS A 360 -3.16 12.79 -23.56
N ILE A 361 -2.31 11.80 -23.70
CA ILE A 361 -2.58 10.41 -23.35
C ILE A 361 -1.74 10.07 -22.13
N ARG A 362 -2.34 9.52 -21.09
CA ARG A 362 -1.62 8.82 -20.03
C ARG A 362 -1.61 7.34 -20.37
N LEU A 363 -0.44 6.73 -20.41
CA LEU A 363 -0.30 5.33 -20.78
C LEU A 363 0.34 4.54 -19.64
N ASN A 364 -0.36 3.54 -19.11
CA ASN A 364 0.20 2.67 -18.09
C ASN A 364 0.99 1.54 -18.74
N LEU A 365 2.31 1.69 -18.76
CA LEU A 365 3.19 0.67 -19.29
C LEU A 365 3.10 -0.64 -18.51
N ALA A 366 2.70 -0.65 -17.23
CA ALA A 366 2.66 -1.89 -16.45
C ALA A 366 1.61 -2.91 -16.92
N VAL A 367 0.65 -2.50 -17.76
CA VAL A 367 -0.46 -3.39 -18.19
C VAL A 367 -0.02 -4.50 -19.14
N SER A 368 0.96 -4.25 -20.02
CA SER A 368 1.45 -5.28 -20.94
C SER A 368 2.87 -5.07 -21.39
N GLU A 369 3.65 -6.15 -21.45
CA GLU A 369 5.01 -6.16 -21.99
C GLU A 369 5.03 -6.31 -23.53
N GLU A 370 3.91 -6.72 -24.12
CA GLU A 370 3.80 -7.01 -25.55
C GLU A 370 3.48 -5.75 -26.34
N LEU A 371 4.28 -5.51 -27.40
CA LEU A 371 4.13 -4.32 -28.24
C LEU A 371 2.75 -4.22 -28.91
N PRO A 372 2.15 -5.29 -29.49
CA PRO A 372 0.84 -5.20 -30.13
C PRO A 372 -0.28 -4.72 -29.19
N GLU A 373 -0.25 -5.14 -27.93
CA GLU A 373 -1.24 -4.70 -26.94
C GLU A 373 -1.01 -3.23 -26.55
N LEU A 374 0.23 -2.78 -26.41
CA LEU A 374 0.52 -1.36 -26.20
C LEU A 374 0.12 -0.49 -27.40
N GLU A 375 0.26 -1.00 -28.62
CA GLU A 375 -0.20 -0.34 -29.85
C GLU A 375 -1.73 -0.22 -29.88
N SER A 376 -2.46 -1.28 -29.48
CA SER A 376 -3.93 -1.24 -29.44
C SER A 376 -4.44 -0.28 -28.38
N ILE A 377 -3.85 -0.26 -27.18
CA ILE A 377 -4.16 0.71 -26.13
C ILE A 377 -3.84 2.13 -26.62
N LEU A 378 -2.68 2.36 -27.24
CA LEU A 378 -2.36 3.67 -27.80
C LEU A 378 -3.36 4.08 -28.90
N GLY A 379 -3.84 3.14 -29.71
CA GLY A 379 -4.88 3.34 -30.71
C GLY A 379 -6.21 3.76 -30.09
N HIS A 380 -6.66 3.04 -29.06
CA HIS A 380 -7.84 3.35 -28.25
C HIS A 380 -7.79 4.79 -27.74
N GLU A 381 -6.72 5.16 -27.03
CA GLU A 381 -6.57 6.50 -26.45
C GLU A 381 -6.42 7.58 -27.53
N THR A 382 -5.79 7.26 -28.66
CA THR A 382 -5.69 8.18 -29.80
C THR A 382 -7.07 8.44 -30.43
N ALA A 383 -7.98 7.46 -30.42
CA ALA A 383 -9.35 7.65 -30.91
C ALA A 383 -10.10 8.71 -30.10
N HIS A 384 -9.97 8.69 -28.77
CA HIS A 384 -10.51 9.75 -27.90
C HIS A 384 -9.95 11.14 -28.25
N VAL A 385 -8.63 11.26 -28.46
CA VAL A 385 -8.01 12.54 -28.88
C VAL A 385 -8.63 13.06 -30.19
N PHE A 386 -8.87 12.18 -31.17
CA PHE A 386 -9.52 12.59 -32.42
C PHE A 386 -10.99 12.97 -32.25
N LEU A 387 -11.75 12.26 -31.40
CA LEU A 387 -13.13 12.62 -31.09
C LEU A 387 -13.21 14.02 -30.46
N GLU A 388 -12.32 14.32 -29.51
CA GLU A 388 -12.21 15.63 -28.86
C GLU A 388 -11.89 16.74 -29.88
N ARG A 389 -10.85 16.53 -30.71
CA ARG A 389 -10.44 17.51 -31.72
C ARG A 389 -11.51 17.77 -32.77
N LEU A 390 -12.16 16.73 -33.26
CA LEU A 390 -13.15 16.85 -34.34
C LEU A 390 -14.48 17.42 -33.85
N SER A 391 -14.82 17.21 -32.58
CA SER A 391 -16.05 17.72 -31.97
C SER A 391 -15.87 19.06 -31.26
N ASP A 392 -14.66 19.63 -31.27
CA ASP A 392 -14.31 20.82 -30.48
C ASP A 392 -14.74 20.65 -29.01
N THR A 393 -14.41 19.48 -28.45
CA THR A 393 -14.77 19.01 -27.09
C THR A 393 -16.24 18.81 -26.77
N ARG A 394 -17.16 19.16 -27.68
CA ARG A 394 -18.60 19.12 -27.42
C ARG A 394 -19.14 17.72 -27.16
N LEU A 395 -18.50 16.67 -27.70
CA LEU A 395 -18.87 15.30 -27.34
C LEU A 395 -18.67 15.06 -25.85
N THR A 396 -17.58 15.54 -25.26
CA THR A 396 -17.26 15.40 -23.84
C THR A 396 -18.01 16.37 -22.95
N GLU A 397 -18.37 17.56 -23.43
CA GLU A 397 -19.33 18.43 -22.73
C GLU A 397 -20.71 17.75 -22.57
N GLN A 398 -21.10 16.94 -23.56
CA GLN A 398 -22.33 16.14 -23.57
C GLN A 398 -22.06 14.67 -23.20
N PHE A 399 -21.03 14.39 -22.40
CA PHE A 399 -20.58 13.01 -22.11
C PHE A 399 -21.71 12.10 -21.61
N ASN A 400 -22.69 12.65 -20.88
CA ASN A 400 -23.84 11.88 -20.46
C ASN A 400 -24.58 11.21 -21.64
N SER A 401 -24.67 11.89 -22.78
CA SER A 401 -25.38 11.37 -23.95
C SER A 401 -24.49 10.73 -25.00
N THR A 402 -23.17 10.83 -24.84
CA THR A 402 -22.20 10.44 -25.87
C THR A 402 -21.20 9.39 -25.40
N ARG A 403 -21.12 9.08 -24.10
CA ARG A 403 -20.15 8.11 -23.55
C ARG A 403 -20.17 6.77 -24.30
N PHE A 404 -21.34 6.18 -24.57
CA PHE A 404 -21.41 4.91 -25.29
C PHE A 404 -20.77 4.98 -26.68
N PHE A 405 -20.90 6.11 -27.38
CA PHE A 405 -20.25 6.32 -28.65
C PHE A 405 -18.75 6.60 -28.47
N HIS A 406 -18.39 7.38 -27.46
CA HIS A 406 -16.99 7.71 -27.16
C HIS A 406 -16.16 6.47 -26.86
N GLU A 407 -16.64 5.63 -25.94
CA GLU A 407 -16.02 4.35 -25.57
C GLU A 407 -16.20 3.28 -26.65
N GLY A 408 -17.35 3.28 -27.33
CA GLY A 408 -17.63 2.35 -28.44
C GLY A 408 -16.69 2.56 -29.63
N VAL A 409 -16.39 3.81 -29.98
CA VAL A 409 -15.46 4.14 -31.06
C VAL A 409 -14.03 3.72 -30.69
N ALA A 410 -13.62 3.99 -29.45
CA ALA A 410 -12.29 3.62 -28.99
C ALA A 410 -12.12 2.09 -28.92
N SER A 411 -13.14 1.38 -28.46
CA SER A 411 -13.21 -0.10 -28.50
C SER A 411 -13.15 -0.62 -29.94
N TYR A 412 -13.95 -0.07 -30.85
CA TYR A 412 -13.92 -0.46 -32.26
C TYR A 412 -12.53 -0.28 -32.86
N VAL A 413 -11.87 0.86 -32.59
CA VAL A 413 -10.50 1.11 -33.02
C VAL A 413 -9.53 0.08 -32.42
N GLU A 414 -9.59 -0.16 -31.12
CA GLU A 414 -8.73 -1.13 -30.42
C GLU A 414 -8.80 -2.53 -31.02
N TYR A 415 -10.01 -2.99 -31.38
CA TYR A 415 -10.25 -4.38 -31.76
C TYR A 415 -10.27 -4.64 -33.28
N GLU A 416 -10.75 -3.69 -34.08
CA GLU A 416 -10.90 -3.90 -35.53
C GLU A 416 -9.71 -3.31 -36.33
N LEU A 417 -9.02 -2.29 -35.81
CA LEU A 417 -7.84 -1.70 -36.49
C LEU A 417 -6.49 -2.24 -36.00
N PHE A 418 -6.49 -2.85 -34.82
CA PHE A 418 -5.30 -3.41 -34.18
C PHE A 418 -5.57 -4.84 -33.72
N ASP A 419 -4.57 -5.70 -33.85
CA ASP A 419 -4.61 -7.05 -33.28
C ASP A 419 -4.21 -6.96 -31.82
N SER A 420 -5.17 -6.59 -30.96
CA SER A 420 -4.93 -6.28 -29.55
C SER A 420 -4.49 -7.48 -28.72
N GLY A 421 -4.55 -8.70 -29.28
CA GLY A 421 -4.38 -9.95 -28.53
C GLY A 421 -5.48 -10.19 -27.49
N ARG A 422 -6.44 -9.25 -27.34
CA ARG A 422 -7.57 -9.31 -26.43
C ARG A 422 -8.78 -9.93 -27.14
N ASP A 423 -9.59 -10.63 -26.36
CA ASP A 423 -10.71 -11.39 -26.88
C ASP A 423 -11.92 -10.48 -27.20
N VAL A 424 -12.00 -9.99 -28.45
CA VAL A 424 -13.20 -9.35 -29.01
C VAL A 424 -14.45 -10.21 -28.79
N ALA A 425 -14.29 -11.54 -28.79
CA ALA A 425 -15.42 -12.44 -28.54
C ALA A 425 -15.93 -12.33 -27.10
N GLY A 426 -15.09 -12.03 -26.12
CA GLY A 426 -15.49 -11.76 -24.73
C GLY A 426 -16.40 -10.53 -24.64
N LEU A 427 -16.00 -9.43 -25.29
CA LEU A 427 -16.78 -8.20 -25.35
C LEU A 427 -18.15 -8.41 -26.03
N ARG A 428 -18.16 -9.10 -27.18
CA ARG A 428 -19.42 -9.40 -27.90
C ARG A 428 -20.29 -10.43 -27.17
N ARG A 429 -19.71 -11.33 -26.37
CA ARG A 429 -20.45 -12.24 -25.47
C ARG A 429 -21.23 -11.46 -24.42
N ILE A 430 -20.64 -10.41 -23.82
CA ILE A 430 -21.37 -9.53 -22.88
C ILE A 430 -22.56 -8.87 -23.59
N ALA A 431 -22.35 -8.27 -24.76
CA ALA A 431 -23.43 -7.64 -25.53
C ALA A 431 -24.56 -8.61 -25.87
N ALA A 432 -24.21 -9.83 -26.30
CA ALA A 432 -25.17 -10.89 -26.58
C ALA A 432 -26.00 -11.25 -25.33
N VAL A 433 -25.35 -11.45 -24.17
CA VAL A 433 -26.06 -11.75 -22.92
C VAL A 433 -26.99 -10.61 -22.52
N MET A 434 -26.56 -9.34 -22.61
CA MET A 434 -27.42 -8.19 -22.31
C MET A 434 -28.62 -8.10 -23.26
N ARG A 435 -28.43 -8.43 -24.54
CA ARG A 435 -29.51 -8.45 -25.54
C ARG A 435 -30.52 -9.56 -25.25
N ASP A 436 -30.05 -10.80 -25.05
CA ASP A 436 -30.93 -11.96 -24.79
C ASP A 436 -31.80 -11.73 -23.56
N ARG A 437 -31.22 -11.06 -22.56
CA ARG A 437 -31.85 -10.69 -21.31
C ARG A 437 -32.79 -9.47 -21.40
N ASN A 438 -32.76 -8.75 -22.53
CA ASN A 438 -33.50 -7.49 -22.78
C ASN A 438 -33.30 -6.44 -21.67
N GLU A 439 -32.04 -6.25 -21.26
CA GLU A 439 -31.68 -5.43 -20.10
C GLU A 439 -31.35 -3.97 -20.43
N VAL A 440 -30.92 -3.69 -21.67
CA VAL A 440 -30.52 -2.34 -22.10
C VAL A 440 -31.20 -2.00 -23.40
N ASP A 441 -31.95 -0.91 -23.40
CA ASP A 441 -32.47 -0.30 -24.61
C ASP A 441 -31.63 0.90 -25.06
N MET A 442 -31.98 1.46 -26.22
CA MET A 442 -31.26 2.59 -26.81
C MET A 442 -31.45 3.87 -25.99
N GLU A 443 -32.59 4.05 -25.31
CA GLU A 443 -32.82 5.24 -24.48
C GLU A 443 -31.89 5.25 -23.26
N GLU A 444 -31.68 4.08 -22.65
CA GLU A 444 -30.69 3.88 -21.59
C GLU A 444 -29.26 4.03 -22.11
N LEU A 445 -28.93 3.45 -23.27
CA LEU A 445 -27.56 3.49 -23.80
C LEU A 445 -27.10 4.93 -24.14
N VAL A 446 -28.01 5.79 -24.60
CA VAL A 446 -27.74 7.20 -24.90
C VAL A 446 -27.91 8.13 -23.69
N ASP A 447 -28.11 7.59 -22.49
CA ASP A 447 -28.16 8.33 -21.23
C ASP A 447 -27.34 7.61 -20.16
N ASN A 448 -26.07 8.00 -20.02
CA ASN A 448 -25.11 7.36 -19.14
C ASN A 448 -25.52 7.41 -17.66
N SER A 449 -26.18 8.47 -17.20
CA SER A 449 -26.72 8.54 -15.83
C SER A 449 -27.79 7.48 -15.63
N LEU A 450 -28.72 7.34 -16.59
CA LEU A 450 -29.74 6.30 -16.54
C LEU A 450 -29.14 4.90 -16.62
N LEU A 451 -28.19 4.67 -17.53
CA LEU A 451 -27.46 3.41 -17.65
C LEU A 451 -26.72 3.07 -16.35
N ALA A 452 -25.96 4.00 -15.79
CA ALA A 452 -25.20 3.77 -14.56
C ALA A 452 -26.10 3.57 -13.34
N ALA A 453 -27.26 4.25 -13.29
CA ALA A 453 -28.23 4.06 -12.23
C ALA A 453 -28.84 2.65 -12.25
N ARG A 454 -29.08 2.08 -13.44
CA ARG A 454 -29.78 0.79 -13.58
C ARG A 454 -28.87 -0.42 -13.78
N GLN A 455 -27.77 -0.25 -14.51
CA GLN A 455 -26.93 -1.31 -15.06
C GLN A 455 -25.45 -1.08 -14.75
N ASP A 456 -24.58 -1.96 -15.24
CA ASP A 456 -23.15 -1.71 -15.22
C ASP A 456 -22.77 -0.61 -16.22
N GLY A 457 -22.14 0.46 -15.73
CA GLY A 457 -21.66 1.57 -16.56
C GLY A 457 -20.65 1.16 -17.63
N ASN A 458 -19.97 0.02 -17.45
CA ASN A 458 -19.05 -0.55 -18.44
C ASN A 458 -19.75 -1.18 -19.64
N LEU A 459 -21.09 -1.26 -19.68
CA LEU A 459 -21.80 -1.74 -20.88
C LEU A 459 -21.64 -0.81 -22.10
N VAL A 460 -21.16 0.42 -21.88
CA VAL A 460 -20.80 1.37 -22.94
C VAL A 460 -19.76 0.82 -23.92
N TYR A 461 -18.83 -0.03 -23.47
CA TYR A 461 -17.81 -0.64 -24.34
C TYR A 461 -18.41 -1.74 -25.26
N PRO A 462 -19.03 -2.82 -24.73
CA PRO A 462 -19.61 -3.88 -25.56
C PRO A 462 -20.74 -3.43 -26.47
N LEU A 463 -21.67 -2.62 -25.96
CA LEU A 463 -22.81 -2.17 -26.73
C LEU A 463 -22.42 -1.04 -27.69
N GLY A 464 -21.54 -0.14 -27.25
CA GLY A 464 -21.01 0.93 -28.08
C GLY A 464 -20.18 0.43 -29.27
N GLU A 465 -19.33 -0.58 -29.08
CA GLU A 465 -18.53 -1.18 -30.17
C GLU A 465 -19.44 -1.69 -31.29
N LEU A 466 -20.46 -2.47 -30.94
CA LEU A 466 -21.40 -3.02 -31.94
C LEU A 466 -22.21 -1.93 -32.64
N PHE A 467 -22.59 -0.87 -31.92
CA PHE A 467 -23.25 0.29 -32.54
C PHE A 467 -22.34 0.98 -33.57
N VAL A 468 -21.09 1.22 -33.21
CA VAL A 468 -20.09 1.82 -34.12
C VAL A 468 -19.79 0.89 -35.29
N ALA A 469 -19.68 -0.41 -35.04
CA ALA A 469 -19.46 -1.40 -36.09
C ALA A 469 -20.61 -1.43 -37.10
N GLU A 470 -21.86 -1.23 -36.66
CA GLU A 470 -23.01 -1.14 -37.57
C GLU A 470 -23.04 0.20 -38.32
N LEU A 471 -22.71 1.30 -37.65
CA LEU A 471 -22.53 2.61 -38.30
C LEU A 471 -21.50 2.54 -39.42
N VAL A 472 -20.35 1.93 -39.17
CA VAL A 472 -19.28 1.73 -40.16
C VAL A 472 -19.75 0.79 -41.27
N ALA A 473 -20.44 -0.30 -40.96
CA ALA A 473 -20.94 -1.22 -41.98
C ALA A 473 -21.91 -0.56 -42.97
N ARG A 474 -22.79 0.34 -42.48
CA ARG A 474 -23.80 1.02 -43.31
C ARG A 474 -23.27 2.27 -44.03
N HIS A 475 -22.39 3.02 -43.39
CA HIS A 475 -22.01 4.37 -43.83
C HIS A 475 -20.51 4.55 -44.10
N GLY A 476 -19.69 3.52 -43.87
CA GLY A 476 -18.24 3.51 -44.02
C GLY A 476 -17.49 4.11 -42.82
N GLU A 477 -16.19 3.85 -42.72
CA GLU A 477 -15.33 4.29 -41.61
C GLU A 477 -15.41 5.80 -41.35
N ALA A 478 -15.36 6.60 -42.42
CA ALA A 478 -15.40 8.05 -42.34
C ALA A 478 -16.70 8.63 -41.72
N ALA A 479 -17.75 7.82 -41.57
CA ALA A 479 -19.00 8.22 -40.92
C ALA A 479 -18.77 8.64 -39.46
N VAL A 480 -17.88 7.95 -38.74
CA VAL A 480 -17.57 8.25 -37.33
C VAL A 480 -17.02 9.67 -37.18
N GLY A 481 -16.01 10.03 -37.98
CA GLY A 481 -15.46 11.39 -37.97
C GLY A 481 -16.44 12.43 -38.52
N LYS A 482 -17.37 12.05 -39.39
CA LYS A 482 -18.45 12.94 -39.85
C LYS A 482 -19.41 13.29 -38.72
N ILE A 483 -19.82 12.30 -37.90
CA ILE A 483 -20.66 12.52 -36.72
C ILE A 483 -19.94 13.42 -35.71
N ALA A 484 -18.66 13.15 -35.41
CA ALA A 484 -17.89 13.98 -34.49
C ALA A 484 -17.85 15.45 -34.96
N ARG A 485 -17.59 15.69 -36.26
CA ARG A 485 -17.63 17.05 -36.84
C ARG A 485 -19.03 17.67 -36.85
N ALA A 486 -20.08 16.88 -36.97
CA ALA A 486 -21.46 17.39 -36.91
C ALA A 486 -21.82 17.95 -35.53
N MET A 487 -21.14 17.50 -34.47
CA MET A 487 -21.27 18.07 -33.12
C MET A 487 -20.70 19.51 -33.05
N ALA A 488 -19.60 19.76 -33.76
CA ALA A 488 -18.90 21.05 -33.84
C ALA A 488 -19.45 22.01 -34.91
N ARG A 489 -20.51 21.62 -35.65
CA ARG A 489 -21.01 22.45 -36.76
C ARG A 489 -21.56 23.78 -36.28
N GLU A 490 -21.44 24.80 -37.13
CA GLU A 490 -22.04 26.11 -36.88
C GLU A 490 -23.56 25.98 -36.73
N GLY A 491 -24.11 26.53 -35.65
CA GLY A 491 -25.54 26.47 -35.34
C GLY A 491 -26.03 25.12 -34.80
N ALA A 492 -25.14 24.22 -34.35
CA ALA A 492 -25.55 23.04 -33.59
C ALA A 492 -26.36 23.45 -32.33
N PRO A 493 -27.50 22.80 -32.04
CA PRO A 493 -28.26 23.03 -30.83
C PRO A 493 -27.43 22.73 -29.56
N GLU A 494 -27.53 23.58 -28.53
CA GLU A 494 -26.70 23.45 -27.31
C GLU A 494 -27.36 22.59 -26.22
N ASN A 495 -28.69 22.43 -26.25
CA ASN A 495 -29.47 21.85 -25.15
C ASN A 495 -30.15 20.52 -25.52
N LEU A 496 -29.71 19.85 -26.59
CA LEU A 496 -30.21 18.52 -26.93
C LEU A 496 -29.43 17.46 -26.16
N SER A 497 -30.14 16.43 -25.70
CA SER A 497 -29.57 15.27 -25.01
C SER A 497 -30.26 13.98 -25.47
N GLY A 498 -29.67 12.85 -25.12
CA GLY A 498 -30.23 11.53 -25.37
C GLY A 498 -30.63 11.32 -26.83
N PRO A 499 -31.79 10.70 -27.12
CA PRO A 499 -32.21 10.40 -28.49
C PRO A 499 -32.38 11.64 -29.38
N GLU A 500 -32.73 12.80 -28.83
CA GLU A 500 -32.93 14.03 -29.61
C GLU A 500 -31.62 14.56 -30.19
N LEU A 501 -30.55 14.52 -29.39
CA LEU A 501 -29.20 14.86 -29.84
C LEU A 501 -28.77 13.94 -31.00
N TRP A 502 -28.97 12.63 -30.85
CA TRP A 502 -28.57 11.66 -31.86
C TRP A 502 -29.31 11.80 -33.18
N ARG A 503 -30.63 12.05 -33.14
CA ARG A 503 -31.41 12.35 -34.35
C ARG A 503 -30.89 13.58 -35.08
N ASP A 504 -30.58 14.65 -34.35
CA ASP A 504 -30.03 15.88 -34.92
C ASP A 504 -28.66 15.63 -35.58
N LEU A 505 -27.74 14.93 -34.90
CA LEU A 505 -26.42 14.60 -35.43
C LEU A 505 -26.49 13.74 -36.70
N PHE A 506 -27.34 12.72 -36.70
CA PHE A 506 -27.55 11.85 -37.86
C PHE A 506 -28.18 12.62 -39.02
N GLN A 507 -29.19 13.45 -38.75
CA GLN A 507 -29.81 14.30 -39.77
C GLN A 507 -28.79 15.27 -40.39
N ALA A 508 -27.94 15.91 -39.57
CA ALA A 508 -26.88 16.78 -40.06
C ALA A 508 -25.85 16.03 -40.93
N CYS A 509 -25.66 14.74 -40.68
CA CYS A 509 -24.83 13.87 -41.51
C CYS A 509 -25.53 13.31 -42.75
N GLY A 510 -26.85 13.48 -42.88
CA GLY A 510 -27.66 12.84 -43.93
C GLY A 510 -27.82 11.33 -43.72
N TYR A 511 -27.80 10.88 -42.46
CA TYR A 511 -28.00 9.50 -42.04
C TYR A 511 -29.38 9.33 -41.39
N ASP A 512 -29.90 8.11 -41.42
CA ASP A 512 -31.16 7.72 -40.77
C ASP A 512 -30.84 7.04 -39.44
N PHE A 513 -31.13 7.74 -38.33
CA PHE A 513 -30.84 7.23 -36.98
C PHE A 513 -31.70 6.02 -36.65
N GLU A 514 -33.00 6.07 -36.91
CA GLU A 514 -33.93 4.97 -36.57
C GLU A 514 -33.58 3.71 -37.38
N GLY A 515 -33.27 3.89 -38.67
CA GLY A 515 -32.81 2.79 -39.52
C GLY A 515 -31.45 2.21 -39.11
N LEU A 516 -30.58 2.98 -38.44
CA LEU A 516 -29.36 2.46 -37.82
C LEU A 516 -29.68 1.67 -36.55
N VAL A 517 -30.54 2.21 -35.68
CA VAL A 517 -30.95 1.56 -34.42
C VAL A 517 -31.60 0.19 -34.69
N ASP A 518 -32.49 0.10 -35.69
CA ASP A 518 -33.09 -1.16 -36.11
C ASP A 518 -32.03 -2.19 -36.56
N ALA A 519 -31.03 -1.73 -37.33
CA ALA A 519 -29.95 -2.59 -37.82
C ALA A 519 -29.00 -3.02 -36.69
N TYR A 520 -28.76 -2.13 -35.73
CA TYR A 520 -27.99 -2.41 -34.53
C TYR A 520 -28.66 -3.51 -33.68
N TYR A 521 -29.97 -3.44 -33.47
CA TYR A 521 -30.68 -4.52 -32.77
C TYR A 521 -30.67 -5.83 -33.55
N ALA A 522 -30.84 -5.79 -34.88
CA ALA A 522 -30.72 -6.99 -35.70
C ALA A 522 -29.32 -7.62 -35.61
N ARG A 523 -28.27 -6.79 -35.50
CA ARG A 523 -26.91 -7.26 -35.26
C ARG A 523 -26.74 -7.87 -33.88
N LEU A 524 -27.29 -7.26 -32.83
CA LEU A 524 -27.30 -7.85 -31.49
C LEU A 524 -28.02 -9.19 -31.47
N ASP A 525 -29.15 -9.33 -32.16
CA ASP A 525 -29.87 -10.61 -32.29
C ASP A 525 -29.01 -11.68 -32.99
N ALA A 526 -28.22 -11.28 -33.99
CA ALA A 526 -27.26 -12.18 -34.64
C ALA A 526 -26.10 -12.57 -33.72
N GLU A 527 -25.63 -11.67 -32.86
CA GLU A 527 -24.61 -11.97 -31.84
C GLU A 527 -25.13 -12.92 -30.76
N VAL A 528 -26.40 -12.79 -30.36
CA VAL A 528 -27.08 -13.76 -29.49
C VAL A 528 -27.08 -15.14 -30.11
N GLU A 529 -27.44 -15.27 -31.38
CA GLU A 529 -27.44 -16.56 -32.07
C GLU A 529 -26.03 -17.13 -32.24
N ARG A 530 -25.04 -16.28 -32.54
CA ARG A 530 -23.63 -16.69 -32.66
C ARG A 530 -23.06 -17.21 -31.34
N CYS A 531 -23.48 -16.61 -30.22
CA CYS A 531 -23.01 -16.92 -28.87
C CYS A 531 -24.02 -17.77 -28.09
N ARG A 532 -24.98 -18.45 -28.74
CA ARG A 532 -26.10 -19.13 -28.09
C ARG A 532 -25.68 -20.08 -26.98
N ASP A 533 -24.69 -20.94 -27.24
CA ASP A 533 -24.19 -21.89 -26.24
C ASP A 533 -23.64 -21.19 -24.98
N PHE A 534 -22.98 -20.04 -25.15
CA PHE A 534 -22.49 -19.24 -24.03
C PHE A 534 -23.63 -18.54 -23.30
N VAL A 535 -24.55 -17.91 -24.04
CA VAL A 535 -25.73 -17.19 -23.50
C VAL A 535 -26.60 -18.13 -22.67
N ASP A 536 -26.93 -19.31 -23.20
CA ASP A 536 -27.72 -20.34 -22.52
C ASP A 536 -27.00 -20.89 -21.27
N GLY A 537 -25.67 -20.81 -21.25
CA GLY A 537 -24.82 -21.20 -20.14
C GLY A 537 -24.64 -20.15 -19.04
N VAL A 538 -25.17 -18.91 -19.19
CA VAL A 538 -25.05 -17.86 -18.17
C VAL A 538 -26.26 -17.90 -17.23
N PRO A 539 -26.13 -18.41 -15.98
CA PRO A 539 -27.25 -18.46 -15.07
C PRO A 539 -27.74 -17.07 -14.68
N ARG A 540 -29.04 -16.97 -14.38
CA ARG A 540 -29.64 -15.79 -13.76
C ARG A 540 -29.50 -15.90 -12.26
N ILE A 541 -28.87 -14.91 -11.64
CA ILE A 541 -28.66 -14.90 -10.19
C ILE A 541 -29.42 -13.76 -9.52
N ARG A 542 -29.69 -13.92 -8.23
CA ARG A 542 -30.28 -12.88 -7.38
C ARG A 542 -29.62 -12.88 -6.03
N GLY A 543 -29.35 -11.69 -5.51
CA GLY A 543 -28.93 -11.49 -4.13
C GLY A 543 -30.14 -11.34 -3.22
N ALA A 544 -30.02 -11.83 -1.99
CA ALA A 544 -30.87 -11.45 -0.87
C ALA A 544 -30.02 -10.63 0.10
N LEU A 545 -30.48 -9.42 0.44
CA LEU A 545 -29.78 -8.54 1.36
C LEU A 545 -30.32 -8.70 2.78
N GLU A 546 -29.42 -8.96 3.71
CA GLU A 546 -29.63 -8.90 5.15
C GLU A 546 -28.68 -7.84 5.73
N SER A 547 -29.09 -7.17 6.80
CA SER A 547 -28.25 -6.18 7.46
C SER A 547 -28.49 -6.22 8.95
N ASP A 548 -27.41 -6.07 9.70
CA ASP A 548 -27.41 -5.81 11.14
C ASP A 548 -26.66 -4.50 11.43
N ASP A 549 -26.37 -4.26 12.72
CA ASP A 549 -25.73 -3.03 13.18
C ASP A 549 -24.29 -2.88 12.66
N GLU A 550 -23.62 -3.97 12.26
CA GLU A 550 -22.21 -3.97 11.87
C GLU A 550 -22.02 -4.18 10.36
N LEU A 551 -22.84 -5.03 9.74
CA LEU A 551 -22.62 -5.52 8.38
C LEU A 551 -23.89 -5.43 7.51
N VAL A 552 -23.64 -5.28 6.22
CA VAL A 552 -24.58 -5.54 5.13
C VAL A 552 -24.12 -6.79 4.41
N THR A 553 -24.95 -7.82 4.39
CA THR A 553 -24.67 -9.13 3.81
C THR A 553 -25.57 -9.38 2.62
N VAL A 554 -24.99 -9.76 1.48
CA VAL A 554 -25.70 -10.19 0.28
C VAL A 554 -25.41 -11.66 0.03
N SER A 555 -26.43 -12.50 0.17
CA SER A 555 -26.36 -13.93 -0.15
C SER A 555 -26.91 -14.20 -1.54
N ILE A 556 -26.06 -14.74 -2.40
CA ILE A 556 -26.38 -15.09 -3.78
C ILE A 556 -26.72 -16.58 -3.84
N HIS A 557 -27.96 -16.88 -4.18
CA HIS A 557 -28.37 -18.26 -4.44
C HIS A 557 -28.14 -18.55 -5.92
N TRP A 558 -27.20 -19.45 -6.20
CA TRP A 558 -26.85 -19.83 -7.55
C TRP A 558 -26.53 -21.33 -7.61
N GLU A 559 -26.77 -21.95 -8.76
CA GLU A 559 -26.31 -23.31 -9.02
C GLU A 559 -24.89 -23.21 -9.57
N ALA A 560 -23.92 -23.75 -8.82
CA ALA A 560 -22.52 -23.72 -9.22
C ALA A 560 -22.35 -24.40 -10.58
N ALA A 561 -21.92 -23.61 -11.56
CA ALA A 561 -21.45 -24.09 -12.84
C ALA A 561 -19.92 -23.97 -12.85
N ASP A 562 -19.22 -24.99 -13.35
CA ASP A 562 -17.77 -25.17 -13.16
C ASP A 562 -16.93 -23.95 -13.59
N ASP A 563 -17.42 -23.13 -14.53
CA ASP A 563 -16.70 -22.00 -15.13
C ASP A 563 -17.13 -20.61 -14.61
N TRP A 564 -18.03 -20.55 -13.64
CA TRP A 564 -18.58 -19.28 -13.13
C TRP A 564 -18.29 -19.10 -11.65
N GLN A 565 -18.08 -17.84 -11.22
CA GLN A 565 -17.91 -17.46 -9.82
C GLN A 565 -18.79 -16.25 -9.51
N PRO A 566 -19.52 -16.24 -8.39
CA PRO A 566 -20.33 -15.11 -8.01
C PRO A 566 -19.42 -13.94 -7.63
N VAL A 567 -19.87 -12.73 -7.93
CA VAL A 567 -19.28 -11.50 -7.46
C VAL A 567 -20.37 -10.56 -6.98
N CYS A 568 -20.05 -9.69 -6.03
CA CYS A 568 -20.95 -8.66 -5.56
C CYS A 568 -20.19 -7.36 -5.37
N ARG A 569 -20.81 -6.24 -5.73
CA ARG A 569 -20.30 -4.91 -5.43
C ARG A 569 -21.40 -4.02 -4.88
N PHE A 570 -21.01 -3.01 -4.14
CA PHE A 570 -21.87 -2.08 -3.46
C PHE A 570 -21.58 -0.63 -3.86
N ARG A 571 -22.57 0.25 -3.72
CA ARG A 571 -22.38 1.70 -3.81
C ARG A 571 -23.24 2.44 -2.80
N GLN A 572 -22.78 3.63 -2.40
CA GLN A 572 -23.43 4.45 -1.38
C GLN A 572 -24.65 5.23 -1.91
N GLU A 573 -24.62 5.59 -3.19
CA GLU A 573 -25.61 6.45 -3.84
C GLU A 573 -26.00 5.87 -5.20
N GLU A 574 -27.18 6.24 -5.72
CA GLU A 574 -27.71 5.76 -7.00
C GLU A 574 -26.81 6.09 -8.20
N GLU A 575 -26.18 7.26 -8.18
CA GLU A 575 -25.31 7.74 -9.27
C GLU A 575 -23.84 7.82 -8.83
N ALA A 576 -23.44 7.00 -7.86
CA ALA A 576 -22.05 6.96 -7.42
C ALA A 576 -21.12 6.64 -8.61
N ALA A 577 -20.07 7.44 -8.80
CA ALA A 577 -19.06 7.14 -9.81
C ALA A 577 -18.39 5.79 -9.52
N GLU A 578 -18.06 5.03 -10.56
CA GLU A 578 -17.52 3.65 -10.47
C GLU A 578 -16.32 3.51 -9.53
N ARG A 579 -15.48 4.55 -9.40
CA ARG A 579 -14.34 4.56 -8.47
C ARG A 579 -14.73 4.42 -7.00
N PHE A 580 -15.98 4.71 -6.65
CA PHE A 580 -16.56 4.60 -5.31
C PHE A 580 -17.33 3.30 -5.10
N TYR A 581 -17.31 2.39 -6.07
CA TYR A 581 -17.84 1.05 -5.86
C TYR A 581 -16.94 0.29 -4.89
N MET A 582 -17.57 -0.46 -4.00
CA MET A 582 -16.93 -1.30 -3.01
C MET A 582 -17.15 -2.74 -3.39
N ASP A 583 -16.07 -3.49 -3.62
CA ASP A 583 -16.17 -4.94 -3.83
C ASP A 583 -16.60 -5.59 -2.52
N GLY A 584 -17.59 -6.48 -2.59
CA GLY A 584 -18.02 -7.27 -1.44
C GLY A 584 -16.93 -8.25 -1.02
N LEU A 585 -16.68 -8.35 0.28
CA LEU A 585 -15.77 -9.35 0.82
C LEU A 585 -16.51 -10.69 0.90
N GLU A 586 -16.05 -11.68 0.14
CA GLU A 586 -16.63 -13.02 0.22
C GLU A 586 -16.24 -13.67 1.55
N THR A 587 -17.23 -14.03 2.37
CA THR A 587 -17.04 -14.69 3.68
C THR A 587 -17.24 -16.19 3.61
N GLU A 588 -18.25 -16.60 2.84
CA GLU A 588 -18.60 -17.96 2.49
C GLU A 588 -18.99 -17.97 1.01
N GLU A 589 -18.99 -19.14 0.37
CA GLU A 589 -19.30 -19.27 -1.06
C GLU A 589 -20.63 -18.60 -1.40
N GLY A 590 -20.58 -17.56 -2.24
CA GLY A 590 -21.75 -16.80 -2.66
C GLY A 590 -22.30 -15.82 -1.61
N THR A 591 -21.61 -15.58 -0.50
CA THR A 591 -22.01 -14.60 0.53
C THR A 591 -20.99 -13.47 0.61
N PHE A 592 -21.46 -12.25 0.37
CA PHE A 592 -20.62 -11.05 0.29
C PHE A 592 -21.01 -10.05 1.36
N VAL A 593 -20.03 -9.49 2.06
CA VAL A 593 -20.27 -8.51 3.12
C VAL A 593 -19.61 -7.17 2.82
N ALA A 594 -20.24 -6.10 3.31
CA ALA A 594 -19.70 -4.76 3.41
C ALA A 594 -20.04 -4.17 4.79
N TRP A 595 -19.26 -3.22 5.28
CA TRP A 595 -19.51 -2.63 6.60
C TRP A 595 -20.72 -1.70 6.56
N ARG A 596 -21.57 -1.77 7.60
CA ARG A 596 -22.76 -0.93 7.72
C ARG A 596 -22.41 0.56 7.73
N ASP A 597 -21.29 0.92 8.36
CA ASP A 597 -20.81 2.31 8.47
C ASP A 597 -20.41 2.93 7.12
N ASP A 598 -20.11 2.11 6.11
CA ASP A 598 -19.82 2.59 4.76
C ASP A 598 -21.09 3.11 4.06
N PHE A 599 -22.28 2.90 4.62
CA PHE A 599 -23.55 3.35 4.05
C PHE A 599 -24.24 4.37 4.96
N PRO A 600 -23.86 5.66 4.92
CA PRO A 600 -24.46 6.67 5.80
C PRO A 600 -25.96 6.87 5.55
N SER A 601 -26.47 6.43 4.39
CA SER A 601 -27.88 6.50 4.04
C SER A 601 -28.65 5.28 4.56
N SER A 602 -29.98 5.39 4.68
CA SER A 602 -30.85 4.25 4.98
C SER A 602 -31.12 3.35 3.76
N THR A 603 -30.42 3.58 2.65
CA THR A 603 -30.55 2.79 1.42
C THR A 603 -29.18 2.26 1.00
N VAL A 604 -29.12 0.97 0.70
CA VAL A 604 -27.95 0.32 0.12
C VAL A 604 -28.25 -0.07 -1.30
N TRP A 605 -27.28 0.17 -2.18
CA TRP A 605 -27.29 -0.32 -3.55
C TRP A 605 -26.26 -1.43 -3.66
N TYR A 606 -26.69 -2.59 -4.16
CA TYR A 606 -25.79 -3.69 -4.47
C TYR A 606 -26.06 -4.20 -5.89
N GLN A 607 -25.03 -4.79 -6.48
CA GLN A 607 -25.08 -5.42 -7.79
C GLN A 607 -24.40 -6.76 -7.71
N VAL A 608 -25.14 -7.80 -8.08
CA VAL A 608 -24.62 -9.16 -8.17
C VAL A 608 -24.20 -9.46 -9.60
N GLY A 609 -23.16 -10.26 -9.77
CA GLY A 609 -22.68 -10.68 -11.07
C GLY A 609 -22.03 -12.04 -11.05
N LEU A 610 -21.67 -12.51 -12.24
CA LEU A 610 -20.94 -13.75 -12.44
C LEU A 610 -19.66 -13.45 -13.22
N ARG A 611 -18.54 -13.92 -12.69
CA ARG A 611 -17.23 -13.90 -13.32
C ARG A 611 -16.98 -15.24 -13.99
N HIS A 612 -16.68 -15.23 -15.27
CA HIS A 612 -16.31 -16.41 -16.03
C HIS A 612 -14.81 -16.74 -15.85
N ALA A 613 -14.39 -17.95 -16.22
CA ALA A 613 -13.00 -18.40 -16.13
C ALA A 613 -11.99 -17.55 -16.94
N ASP A 614 -12.46 -16.80 -17.95
CA ASP A 614 -11.66 -15.84 -18.73
C ASP A 614 -11.68 -14.41 -18.14
N ASP A 615 -12.13 -14.27 -16.89
CA ASP A 615 -12.26 -13.02 -16.12
C ASP A 615 -13.33 -12.05 -16.65
N THR A 616 -14.13 -12.46 -17.64
CA THR A 616 -15.31 -11.71 -18.08
C THR A 616 -16.34 -11.66 -16.96
N VAL A 617 -16.78 -10.47 -16.56
CA VAL A 617 -17.83 -10.30 -15.54
C VAL A 617 -19.12 -9.81 -16.16
N ILE A 618 -20.22 -10.48 -15.85
CA ILE A 618 -21.58 -10.11 -16.25
C ILE A 618 -22.36 -9.77 -14.99
N PHE A 619 -22.74 -8.50 -14.84
CA PHE A 619 -23.57 -8.04 -13.74
C PHE A 619 -25.06 -8.06 -14.10
N GLU A 620 -25.89 -8.36 -13.11
CA GLU A 620 -27.34 -8.10 -13.15
C GLU A 620 -27.61 -6.60 -12.87
N PRO A 621 -28.84 -6.11 -13.06
CA PRO A 621 -29.19 -4.73 -12.71
C PRO A 621 -28.93 -4.38 -11.23
N TRP A 622 -28.68 -3.10 -10.96
CA TRP A 622 -28.54 -2.59 -9.59
C TRP A 622 -29.83 -2.77 -8.80
N VAL A 623 -29.69 -3.16 -7.53
CA VAL A 623 -30.81 -3.31 -6.59
C VAL A 623 -30.65 -2.34 -5.43
N SER A 624 -31.66 -1.51 -5.20
CA SER A 624 -31.77 -0.67 -4.01
C SER A 624 -32.58 -1.36 -2.92
N VAL A 625 -32.05 -1.41 -1.69
CA VAL A 625 -32.77 -1.91 -0.53
C VAL A 625 -32.72 -0.89 0.59
N LYS A 626 -33.89 -0.56 1.16
CA LYS A 626 -33.96 0.24 2.38
C LYS A 626 -33.59 -0.63 3.58
N LEU A 627 -32.59 -0.20 4.32
CA LEU A 627 -32.21 -0.79 5.58
C LEU A 627 -33.28 -0.50 6.64
N LYS A 628 -33.50 -1.45 7.53
CA LYS A 628 -34.37 -1.24 8.69
C LYS A 628 -33.63 -0.36 9.69
N GLU A 629 -34.31 0.66 10.20
CA GLU A 629 -33.83 1.48 11.33
C GLU A 629 -33.79 0.70 12.64
#